data_AF-A0A929FFF5-F1
#
_entry.id   AF-A0A929FFF5-F1
#
_cell.length_a   1.000
_cell.length_b   1.000
_cell.length_c   1.000
_cell.angle_alpha   90.00
_cell.angle_beta   90.00
_cell.angle_gamma   90.00
#
_symmetry.space_group_name_H-M   'P 1'
#
loop_
_entity.id
_entity.type
_entity.pdbx_description
1 polymer ?
#
loop_
_entity_poly.entity_id
_entity_poly.type
_entity_poly.pdbx_seq_one_letter_code
_entity_poly.pdbx_strand_id
1 'polypeptide(L)' 'MSDRRRIVESLDNLLARPETLDIKPLKGRPERRLRVGKYRILFVVDETTRTYIVTTIAPRGDAYK' A
#
# COMPACT_ATOMS: atom_id res chain seq x y z
N MET A 1 -5.95 8.64 -16.86
CA MET A 1 -5.87 7.28 -16.29
C MET A 1 -6.72 7.23 -15.02
N SER A 2 -7.59 6.22 -14.87
CA SER A 2 -8.48 6.10 -13.69
C SER A 2 -7.71 5.74 -12.43
N ASP A 3 -8.18 6.19 -11.27
CA ASP A 3 -7.56 5.88 -9.97
C ASP A 3 -7.51 4.37 -9.69
N ARG A 4 -8.53 3.61 -10.12
CA ARG A 4 -8.53 2.14 -10.01
C ARG A 4 -7.34 1.51 -10.73
N ARG A 5 -7.04 2.01 -11.93
CA ARG A 5 -5.94 1.49 -12.74
C ARG A 5 -4.59 1.78 -12.08
N ARG A 6 -4.39 3.00 -11.55
CA ARG A 6 -3.18 3.35 -10.81
C ARG A 6 -2.98 2.47 -9.57
N ILE A 7 -4.06 2.14 -8.87
CA ILE A 7 -4.01 1.24 -7.70
C ILE A 7 -3.53 -0.15 -8.12
N VAL A 8 -4.13 -0.73 -9.16
CA VAL A 8 -3.71 -2.06 -9.66
C VAL A 8 -2.25 -2.04 -10.12
N GLU A 9 -1.85 -1.07 -10.94
CA GLU A 9 -0.46 -0.94 -11.39
C GLU A 9 0.53 -0.74 -10.21
N SER A 10 0.11 -0.07 -9.14
CA SER A 10 0.94 0.08 -7.94
C SER A 10 1.06 -1.22 -7.13
N LEU A 11 0.02 -2.06 -7.13
CA LEU A 11 0.06 -3.39 -6.51
C LEU A 11 0.95 -4.35 -7.32
N ASP A 12 0.88 -4.30 -8.66
CA ASP A 12 1.78 -5.07 -9.52
C ASP A 12 3.24 -4.66 -9.30
N ASN A 13 3.50 -3.35 -9.21
CA ASN A 13 4.83 -2.84 -8.88
C ASN A 13 5.27 -3.17 -7.45
N LEU A 14 4.34 -3.34 -6.51
CA LEU A 14 4.68 -3.78 -5.15
C LEU A 14 5.24 -5.20 -5.16
N LEU A 15 4.75 -6.06 -6.05
CA LEU A 15 5.26 -7.42 -6.24
C LEU A 15 6.57 -7.44 -7.04
N ALA A 16 6.72 -6.56 -8.04
CA ALA A 16 7.85 -6.62 -8.97
C ALA A 16 9.07 -5.77 -8.54
N ARG A 17 8.84 -4.55 -8.05
CA ARG A 17 9.86 -3.51 -7.79
C ARG A 17 9.47 -2.60 -6.60
N PRO A 18 9.27 -3.16 -5.39
CA PRO A 18 8.77 -2.42 -4.23
C PRO A 18 9.66 -1.22 -3.83
N GLU A 19 10.96 -1.27 -4.12
CA GLU A 19 11.95 -0.21 -3.85
C GLU A 19 11.68 1.08 -4.63
N THR A 20 10.91 1.01 -5.71
CA THR A 20 10.55 2.18 -6.53
C THR A 20 9.32 2.93 -6.01
N LEU A 21 8.66 2.41 -4.98
CA LEU A 21 7.39 2.93 -4.48
C LEU A 21 7.53 3.81 -3.23
N ASP A 22 6.60 4.76 -3.04
CA ASP A 22 6.49 5.57 -1.81
C ASP A 22 5.83 4.75 -0.69
N ILE A 23 6.61 3.84 -0.10
CA ILE A 23 6.24 2.99 1.03
C ILE A 23 6.89 3.54 2.30
N LYS A 24 6.09 3.76 3.35
CA LYS A 24 6.58 4.16 4.68
C LYS A 24 5.91 3.37 5.79
N PRO A 25 6.63 2.99 6.87
CA PRO A 25 5.99 2.40 8.05
C PRO A 25 5.04 3.40 8.72
N LEU A 26 3.97 2.92 9.34
CA LEU A 26 3.15 3.73 10.23
C LEU A 26 3.73 3.77 11.63
N LYS A 27 3.65 4.92 12.30
CA LYS A 27 4.13 5.07 13.67
C LYS A 27 3.21 4.29 14.62
N GLY A 28 3.78 3.35 15.38
CA GLY A 28 3.05 2.60 16.41
C GLY A 28 2.07 1.56 15.87
N ARG A 29 2.15 1.21 14.58
CA ARG A 29 1.32 0.17 13.98
C ARG A 29 2.16 -0.74 13.08
N PRO A 30 1.79 -2.03 12.91
CA PRO A 30 2.55 -2.96 12.09
C PRO A 30 2.43 -2.66 10.58
N GLU A 31 1.41 -1.91 10.16
CA GLU A 31 1.19 -1.61 8.74
C GLU A 31 2.25 -0.67 8.16
N ARG A 32 2.53 -0.89 6.88
CA ARG A 32 3.19 0.04 5.97
C ARG A 32 2.15 0.71 5.09
N ARG A 33 2.46 1.92 4.65
CA ARG A 33 1.61 2.75 3.79
C ARG A 33 2.28 2.99 2.45
N LEU A 34 1.66 2.48 1.40
CA LEU A 34 1.95 2.83 0.01
C LEU A 34 1.09 4.01 -0.44
N ARG A 35 1.71 5.07 -0.96
CA ARG A 35 1.00 6.22 -1.53
C ARG A 35 0.72 6.02 -3.02
N VAL A 36 -0.54 6.09 -3.40
CA VAL A 36 -0.98 6.04 -4.80
C VAL A 36 -1.83 7.29 -5.09
N GLY A 37 -1.20 8.37 -5.54
CA GLY A 37 -1.88 9.65 -5.74
C GLY A 37 -2.61 10.14 -4.48
N LYS A 38 -3.95 10.22 -4.54
CA LYS A 38 -4.83 10.60 -3.41
C LYS A 38 -5.24 9.43 -2.50
N TYR A 39 -4.96 8.18 -2.89
CA TYR A 39 -5.23 6.97 -2.13
C TYR A 39 -4.01 6.53 -1.31
N ARG A 40 -4.28 5.76 -0.27
CA ARG A 40 -3.28 5.05 0.52
C ARG A 40 -3.70 3.59 0.60
N ILE A 41 -2.71 2.73 0.43
CA ILE A 41 -2.84 1.30 0.61
C ILE A 41 -2.07 0.97 1.89
N LEU A 42 -2.79 0.49 2.90
CA LEU A 42 -2.19 -0.04 4.12
C LEU A 42 -2.05 -1.54 3.98
N PHE A 43 -0.88 -2.05 4.34
CA PHE A 43 -0.60 -3.46 4.27
C PHE A 43 0.42 -3.89 5.32
N VAL A 44 0.38 -5.17 5.68
CA VAL A 44 1.45 -5.82 6.44
C VAL A 44 2.18 -6.81 5.53
N VAL A 45 3.42 -7.14 5.88
CA VAL A 45 4.18 -8.20 5.22
C VAL A 45 4.22 -9.39 6.17
N ASP A 46 3.66 -10.52 5.75
CA ASP A 46 3.93 -11.80 6.38
C ASP A 46 5.21 -12.36 5.77
N GLU A 47 6.32 -12.22 6.50
CA GLU A 47 7.64 -12.68 6.07
C GLU A 47 7.74 -14.22 6.00
N THR A 48 6.87 -14.94 6.72
CA THR A 48 6.85 -16.42 6.72
C THR A 48 6.32 -16.95 5.41
N THR A 49 5.20 -16.37 4.96
CA THR A 49 4.53 -16.77 3.71
C THR A 49 4.96 -15.92 2.51
N ARG A 50 5.78 -14.89 2.74
CA ARG A 50 6.19 -13.87 1.75
C ARG A 50 4.98 -13.19 1.10
N THR A 51 3.97 -12.88 1.91
CA THR A 51 2.68 -12.35 1.45
C THR A 51 2.50 -10.90 1.89
N TYR A 52 2.10 -10.04 0.95
CA TYR A 52 1.58 -8.72 1.26
C TYR A 52 0.07 -8.82 1.58
N ILE A 53 -0.32 -8.47 2.81
CA ILE A 53 -1.72 -8.49 3.23
C ILE A 53 -2.24 -7.06 3.25
N VAL A 54 -3.06 -6.70 2.27
CA VAL A 54 -3.68 -5.37 2.18
C VAL A 54 -4.86 -5.30 3.14
N THR A 55 -4.79 -4.39 4.11
CA THR A 55 -5.85 -4.20 5.12
C THR A 55 -6.77 -3.04 4.78
N THR A 56 -6.30 -2.05 4.01
CA THR A 56 -7.11 -0.87 3.67
C THR A 56 -6.66 -0.25 2.35
N ILE A 57 -7.63 0.12 1.50
CA ILE A 57 -7.42 1.01 0.36
C ILE A 57 -8.41 2.15 0.48
N ALA A 58 -7.93 3.35 0.80
CA ALA A 58 -8.82 4.49 1.05
C ALA A 58 -8.19 5.83 0.64
N PRO A 59 -9.01 6.87 0.37
CA PRO A 59 -8.52 8.24 0.25
C PRO A 59 -7.79 8.69 1.53
N ARG A 60 -6.94 9.71 1.42
CA ARG A 60 -6.11 10.20 2.53
C ARG A 60 -6.83 10.39 3.86
N GLY A 61 -8.03 10.96 3.85
CA GLY A 61 -8.78 11.28 5.07
C GLY A 61 -9.38 10.07 5.77
N ASP A 62 -9.57 8.96 5.06
CA ASP A 62 -10.30 7.79 5.56
C ASP A 62 -9.37 6.61 5.86
N ALA A 63 -8.16 6.60 5.32
CA ALA A 63 -7.18 5.52 5.53
C ALA A 63 -6.65 5.40 6.97
N TYR A 64 -6.95 6.35 7.86
CA TYR A 64 -6.43 6.38 9.24
C TYR A 64 -7.53 6.38 10.31
N LYS A 65 -8.79 6.24 9.91
CA LYS A 65 -9.92 6.16 10.83
C LYS A 65 -10.08 4.74 11.37
#